data_AF-A0A4Z2HJQ6-F1
#
_entry.id   AF-A0A4Z2HJQ6-F1
#
_cell.length_a   1.000
_cell.length_b   1.000
_cell.length_c   1.000
_cell.angle_alpha   90.00
_cell.angle_beta   90.00
_cell.angle_gamma   90.00
#
_symmetry.space_group_name_H-M   'P 1'
#
loop_
_entity.id
_entity.type
_entity.pdbx_description
1 polymer ?
#
loop_
_entity_poly.entity_id
_entity_poly.type
_entity_poly.pdbx_seq_one_letter_code
_entity_poly.pdbx_strand_id
1 'polypeptide(L)'
;MADMTREYLHWVNDRGTLLPRGPLLLSPSSLFSAFHREVIEKKPEKFKIQCLTDIKNLFPPDTHPFYAAFGNRESDVFAYKQVGVPVCRIFTVNPRGELILEQAKGNKTSYSRLSALVEHVFPLRGSQHSATFSCPEFSSFCHWRQPIGEVCLEEPL
;
A
#
# COMPACT_ATOMS: atom_id res chain seq x y z
N MET A 1 11.77 12.50 -12.88
CA MET A 1 11.25 12.74 -11.51
C MET A 1 11.14 11.45 -10.70
N ALA A 2 10.55 10.39 -11.25
CA ALA A 2 10.45 9.09 -10.60
C ALA A 2 11.79 8.59 -10.02
N ASP A 3 12.87 8.65 -10.81
CA ASP A 3 14.19 8.17 -10.39
C ASP A 3 14.77 9.01 -9.26
N MET A 4 14.65 10.35 -9.34
CA MET A 4 15.07 11.26 -8.27
C MET A 4 14.32 10.98 -6.95
N THR A 5 13.00 10.78 -7.00
CA THR A 5 12.21 10.42 -5.81
C THR A 5 12.63 9.06 -5.25
N ARG A 6 12.87 8.08 -6.13
CA ARG A 6 13.32 6.73 -5.73
C ARG A 6 14.68 6.78 -5.05
N GLU A 7 15.63 7.50 -5.64
CA GLU A 7 16.98 7.70 -5.08
C GLU A 7 16.90 8.45 -3.75
N TYR A 8 16.12 9.52 -3.68
CA TYR A 8 15.89 10.25 -2.43
C TYR A 8 15.42 9.31 -1.32
N LEU A 9 14.36 8.53 -1.56
CA LEU A 9 13.81 7.60 -0.57
C LEU A 9 14.82 6.51 -0.16
N HIS A 10 15.72 6.11 -1.05
CA HIS A 10 16.78 5.15 -0.75
C HIS A 10 17.85 5.71 0.20
N TRP A 11 18.08 7.02 0.17
CA TRP A 11 19.11 7.69 0.96
C TRP A 11 18.61 8.38 2.23
N VAL A 12 17.29 8.50 2.42
CA VAL A 12 16.73 9.03 3.68
C VAL A 12 17.20 8.17 4.86
N ASN A 13 17.84 8.83 5.82
CA ASN A 13 18.36 8.23 7.04
C ASN A 13 18.03 9.14 8.23
N ASP A 14 17.22 8.63 9.15
CA ASP A 14 16.96 9.27 10.43
C ASP A 14 17.65 8.51 11.55
N ARG A 15 18.77 9.04 12.05
CA ARG A 15 19.55 8.50 13.18
C ARG A 15 19.92 7.02 13.03
N GLY A 16 20.25 6.58 11.82
CA GLY A 16 20.56 5.19 11.48
C GLY A 16 19.36 4.37 11.02
N THR A 17 18.15 4.93 11.05
CA THR A 17 16.93 4.29 10.55
C THR A 17 16.70 4.66 9.10
N LEU A 18 16.67 3.65 8.23
CA LEU A 18 16.39 3.80 6.80
C LEU A 18 14.92 3.49 6.51
N LEU A 19 14.39 4.04 5.42
CA LEU A 19 13.08 3.64 4.92
C LEU A 19 13.10 2.19 4.39
N PRO A 20 12.05 1.39 4.66
CA PRO A 20 11.96 0.05 4.09
C PRO A 20 11.81 0.13 2.56
N ARG A 21 12.34 -0.87 1.86
CA ARG A 21 12.18 -0.99 0.40
C ARG A 21 10.70 -1.22 0.06
N GLY A 22 10.22 -0.56 -0.98
CA GLY A 22 8.86 -0.71 -1.48
C GLY A 22 8.67 -0.11 -2.88
N PRO A 23 7.58 -0.47 -3.58
CA PRO A 23 7.28 0.08 -4.89
C PRO A 23 6.91 1.56 -4.80
N LEU A 24 7.42 2.37 -5.73
CA LEU A 24 6.98 3.74 -5.93
C LEU A 24 5.93 3.76 -7.05
N LEU A 25 4.67 3.94 -6.64
CA LEU A 25 3.54 3.98 -7.55
C LEU A 25 3.32 5.40 -8.07
N LEU A 26 3.22 5.53 -9.38
CA LEU A 26 3.01 6.81 -10.05
C LEU A 26 1.66 6.79 -10.74
N SER A 27 1.03 7.96 -10.83
CA SER A 27 -0.17 8.10 -11.64
C SER A 27 0.13 7.67 -13.08
N PRO A 28 -0.72 6.86 -13.72
CA PRO A 28 -0.50 6.36 -15.08
C PRO A 28 -0.60 7.44 -16.17
N SER A 29 -0.89 8.70 -15.81
CA SER A 29 -0.97 9.82 -16.74
C SER A 29 0.36 10.56 -16.86
N SER A 30 0.73 10.97 -18.09
CA SER A 30 1.87 11.87 -18.33
C SER A 30 1.82 13.06 -17.38
N LEU A 31 2.99 13.50 -16.90
CA LEU A 31 3.17 14.67 -16.03
C LEU A 31 2.30 15.87 -16.46
N PHE A 32 2.14 16.10 -17.77
CA PHE A 32 1.34 17.18 -18.34
C PHE A 32 -0.19 16.99 -18.15
N SER A 33 -0.69 15.77 -18.31
CA SER A 33 -2.10 15.42 -18.04
C SER A 33 -2.44 15.36 -16.55
N ALA A 34 -1.48 14.99 -15.70
CA ALA A 34 -1.63 15.07 -14.24
C ALA A 34 -1.69 16.53 -13.76
N PHE A 35 -0.82 17.40 -14.29
CA PHE A 35 -0.88 18.85 -14.06
C PHE A 35 -2.18 19.47 -14.56
N HIS A 36 -2.65 19.12 -15.76
CA HIS A 36 -3.94 19.62 -16.27
C HIS A 36 -5.09 19.19 -15.35
N ARG A 37 -5.09 17.97 -14.80
CA ARG A 37 -6.16 17.55 -13.89
C ARG A 37 -6.06 18.18 -12.49
N GLU A 38 -4.86 18.34 -11.96
CA GLU A 38 -4.63 18.94 -10.64
C GLU A 38 -4.91 20.45 -10.65
N VAL A 39 -4.56 21.15 -11.75
CA VAL A 39 -4.66 22.62 -11.88
C VAL A 39 -5.95 23.07 -12.58
N ILE A 40 -6.51 22.30 -13.53
CA ILE A 40 -7.69 22.68 -14.32
C ILE A 40 -8.96 21.92 -13.89
N GLU A 41 -8.90 20.61 -13.58
CA GLU A 41 -10.09 19.85 -13.12
C GLU A 41 -10.33 19.86 -11.60
N LYS A 42 -9.33 20.25 -10.78
CA LYS A 42 -9.40 20.33 -9.30
C LYS A 42 -9.86 19.04 -8.59
N LYS A 43 -9.64 17.85 -9.18
CA LYS A 43 -10.04 16.55 -8.61
C LYS A 43 -8.86 15.56 -8.49
N PRO A 44 -7.84 15.85 -7.67
CA PRO A 44 -6.65 15.00 -7.50
C PRO A 44 -6.99 13.60 -6.94
N GLU A 45 -8.11 13.47 -6.22
CA GLU A 45 -8.56 12.21 -5.61
C GLU A 45 -8.88 11.12 -6.63
N LYS A 46 -9.34 11.48 -7.84
CA LYS A 46 -9.71 10.50 -8.88
C LYS A 46 -8.54 9.58 -9.27
N PHE A 47 -7.33 10.12 -9.34
CA PHE A 47 -6.15 9.33 -9.72
C PHE A 47 -5.72 8.38 -8.62
N LYS A 48 -5.67 8.84 -7.38
CA LYS A 48 -5.31 7.99 -6.24
C LYS A 48 -6.31 6.86 -6.08
N ILE A 49 -7.61 7.15 -6.23
CA ILE A 49 -8.66 6.13 -6.21
C ILE A 49 -8.43 5.10 -7.31
N GLN A 50 -8.22 5.54 -8.56
CA GLN A 50 -8.02 4.61 -9.68
C GLN A 50 -6.80 3.72 -9.46
N CYS A 51 -5.63 4.29 -9.19
CA CYS A 51 -4.39 3.53 -8.99
C CYS A 51 -4.51 2.53 -7.83
N LEU A 52 -5.08 2.95 -6.70
CA LEU A 52 -5.29 2.05 -5.56
C LEU A 52 -6.35 0.98 -5.87
N THR A 53 -7.38 1.31 -6.66
CA THR A 53 -8.42 0.35 -7.09
C THR A 53 -7.83 -0.70 -8.03
N ASP A 54 -6.99 -0.28 -8.99
CA ASP A 54 -6.29 -1.19 -9.89
C ASP A 54 -5.45 -2.18 -9.10
N ILE A 55 -4.71 -1.70 -8.09
CA ILE A 55 -3.94 -2.56 -7.18
C ILE A 55 -4.86 -3.49 -6.39
N LYS A 56 -5.96 -2.99 -5.83
CA LYS A 56 -6.93 -3.82 -5.09
C LYS A 56 -7.45 -4.97 -5.96
N ASN A 57 -7.74 -4.69 -7.23
CA ASN A 57 -8.27 -5.66 -8.18
C ASN A 57 -7.25 -6.71 -8.62
N LEU A 58 -5.96 -6.55 -8.31
CA LEU A 58 -4.95 -7.61 -8.47
C LEU A 58 -5.09 -8.71 -7.42
N PHE A 59 -5.83 -8.47 -6.33
CA PHE A 59 -6.05 -9.45 -5.27
C PHE A 59 -7.44 -10.10 -5.38
N PRO A 60 -7.66 -11.29 -4.81
CA PRO A 60 -8.97 -11.93 -4.82
C PRO A 60 -10.06 -11.05 -4.20
N PRO A 61 -11.33 -11.15 -4.66
CA PRO A 61 -12.41 -10.24 -4.26
C PRO A 61 -12.65 -10.12 -2.74
N ASP A 62 -12.44 -11.20 -1.99
CA ASP A 62 -12.67 -11.26 -0.54
C ASP A 62 -11.42 -10.86 0.29
N THR A 63 -10.49 -10.13 -0.31
CA THR A 63 -9.27 -9.69 0.37
C THR A 63 -9.24 -8.18 0.60
N HIS A 64 -8.48 -7.78 1.62
CA HIS A 64 -8.25 -6.38 1.97
C HIS A 64 -6.75 -6.09 1.94
N PRO A 65 -6.18 -5.83 0.75
CA PRO A 65 -4.73 -5.72 0.58
C PRO A 65 -4.13 -4.48 1.25
N PHE A 66 -4.93 -3.44 1.46
CA PHE A 66 -4.50 -2.22 2.14
C PHE A 66 -4.81 -2.28 3.63
N TYR A 67 -3.76 -2.47 4.44
CA TYR A 67 -3.89 -2.56 5.88
C TYR A 67 -4.07 -1.18 6.55
N ALA A 68 -3.19 -0.22 6.21
CA ALA A 68 -3.19 1.13 6.75
C ALA A 68 -2.69 2.11 5.69
N ALA A 69 -2.96 3.40 5.88
CA ALA A 69 -2.54 4.43 4.95
C ALA A 69 -2.12 5.72 5.67
N PHE A 70 -1.10 6.38 5.13
CA PHE A 70 -0.60 7.68 5.58
C PHE A 70 -0.68 8.66 4.41
N GLY A 71 -1.36 9.78 4.62
CA GLY A 71 -1.50 10.86 3.65
C GLY A 71 -1.30 12.22 4.30
N ASN A 72 -1.31 13.30 3.52
CA ASN A 72 -1.14 14.66 4.02
C ASN A 72 -2.27 15.61 3.59
N ARG A 73 -3.20 15.14 2.76
CA ARG A 73 -4.37 15.90 2.29
C ARG A 73 -5.66 15.15 2.60
N GLU A 74 -6.77 15.87 2.75
CA GLU A 74 -8.11 15.26 2.90
C GLU A 74 -8.50 14.41 1.68
N SER A 75 -8.00 14.77 0.49
CA SER A 75 -8.17 13.97 -0.73
C SER A 75 -7.59 12.56 -0.61
N ASP A 76 -6.55 12.39 0.21
CA ASP A 76 -5.90 11.10 0.42
C ASP A 76 -6.78 10.22 1.29
N VAL A 77 -7.29 10.78 2.38
CA VAL A 77 -8.26 10.13 3.26
C VAL A 77 -9.47 9.65 2.47
N PHE A 78 -10.00 10.50 1.59
CA PHE A 78 -11.11 10.13 0.72
C PHE A 78 -10.73 8.95 -0.18
N ALA A 79 -9.57 8.97 -0.83
CA ALA A 79 -9.11 7.88 -1.69
C ALA A 79 -8.94 6.55 -0.94
N TYR A 80 -8.37 6.59 0.27
CA TYR A 80 -8.17 5.39 1.10
C TYR A 80 -9.49 4.75 1.53
N LYS A 81 -10.50 5.56 1.86
CA LYS A 81 -11.84 5.07 2.18
C LYS A 81 -12.49 4.35 0.99
N GLN A 82 -12.32 4.88 -0.23
CA GLN A 82 -12.90 4.27 -1.44
C GLN A 82 -12.37 2.86 -1.72
N VAL A 83 -11.09 2.61 -1.39
CA VAL A 83 -10.49 1.27 -1.59
C VAL A 83 -10.64 0.34 -0.38
N GLY A 84 -11.30 0.79 0.68
CA GLY A 84 -11.66 -0.03 1.84
C GLY A 84 -10.63 -0.04 2.97
N VAL A 85 -9.73 0.94 3.07
CA VAL A 85 -8.86 1.08 4.25
C VAL A 85 -9.73 1.43 5.46
N PRO A 86 -9.65 0.70 6.59
CA PRO A 86 -10.42 1.03 7.79
C PRO A 86 -10.07 2.42 8.34
N VAL A 87 -11.08 3.19 8.76
CA VAL A 87 -10.87 4.56 9.32
C VAL A 87 -9.99 4.58 10.56
N CYS A 88 -9.93 3.47 11.30
CA CYS A 88 -9.03 3.27 12.44
C CYS A 88 -7.55 3.10 12.03
N ARG A 89 -7.27 3.07 10.73
CA ARG A 89 -5.94 2.83 10.14
C ARG A 89 -5.56 3.85 9.06
N ILE A 90 -6.29 4.97 8.98
CA ILE A 90 -5.96 6.09 8.09
C ILE A 90 -5.40 7.23 8.93
N PHE A 91 -4.19 7.66 8.60
CA PHE A 91 -3.47 8.73 9.30
C PHE A 91 -3.20 9.90 8.35
N THR A 92 -3.50 11.11 8.81
CA THR A 92 -3.11 12.36 8.14
C THR A 92 -1.92 12.98 8.86
N VAL A 93 -0.84 13.24 8.13
CA VAL A 93 0.38 13.88 8.61
C VAL A 93 0.32 15.37 8.29
N ASN A 94 0.53 16.23 9.28
CA ASN A 94 0.63 17.67 9.05
C ASN A 94 2.09 18.14 8.90
N PRO A 95 2.35 19.39 8.47
CA PRO A 95 3.71 19.89 8.29
C PRO A 95 4.56 19.95 9.58
N ARG A 96 3.95 19.84 10.77
CA ARG A 96 4.66 19.76 12.05
C ARG A 96 5.07 18.34 12.43
N GLY A 97 4.76 17.35 11.58
CA GLY A 97 4.99 15.93 11.85
C GLY A 97 4.00 15.29 12.81
N GLU A 98 2.89 15.98 13.11
CA GLU A 98 1.81 15.41 13.93
C GLU A 98 0.93 14.50 13.07
N LEU A 99 0.53 13.37 13.65
CA LEU A 99 -0.39 12.40 13.06
C LEU A 99 -1.81 12.62 13.60
N ILE A 100 -2.79 12.62 12.71
CA ILE A 100 -4.21 12.70 13.04
C ILE A 100 -4.88 11.42 12.52
N LEU A 101 -5.48 10.64 13.41
CA LEU A 101 -6.21 9.43 13.02
C LEU A 101 -7.61 9.79 12.51
N GLU A 102 -8.00 9.26 11.35
CA GLU A 102 -9.29 9.58 10.73
C GLU A 102 -10.50 9.23 11.63
N GLN A 103 -10.43 8.13 12.37
CA GLN A 103 -11.47 7.75 13.35
C GLN A 103 -11.60 8.76 14.51
N ALA A 104 -10.51 9.43 14.87
CA ALA A 104 -10.43 10.29 16.06
C ALA A 104 -9.85 11.67 15.69
N LYS A 105 -10.56 12.41 14.82
CA LYS A 105 -10.12 13.71 14.26
C LYS A 105 -9.74 14.80 15.26
N GLY A 106 -10.06 14.64 16.55
CA GLY A 106 -9.67 15.55 17.63
C GLY A 106 -8.32 15.23 18.28
N ASN A 107 -7.80 14.01 18.08
CA ASN A 107 -6.61 13.53 18.78
C ASN A 107 -5.39 13.60 17.87
N LYS A 108 -4.38 14.35 18.31
CA LYS A 108 -3.07 14.40 17.67
C LYS A 108 -2.13 13.40 18.35
N THR A 109 -1.38 12.66 17.55
CA THR A 109 -0.32 11.76 18.00
C THR A 109 0.96 12.02 17.20
N SER A 110 2.01 11.26 17.44
CA SER A 110 3.30 11.38 16.74
C SER A 110 3.78 10.04 16.21
N TYR A 111 4.71 10.05 15.27
CA TYR A 111 5.38 8.82 14.81
C TYR A 111 6.07 8.07 15.96
N SER A 112 6.66 8.78 16.92
CA SER A 112 7.28 8.15 18.09
C SER A 112 6.27 7.42 18.97
N ARG A 113 5.08 8.01 19.19
CA ARG A 113 4.00 7.35 19.94
C ARG A 113 3.42 6.17 19.18
N LEU A 114 3.26 6.31 17.85
CA LEU A 114 2.81 5.21 16.99
C LEU A 114 3.82 4.06 17.02
N SER A 115 5.11 4.35 16.94
CA SER A 115 6.20 3.37 17.04
C SER A 115 6.17 2.62 18.37
N ALA A 116 5.94 3.33 19.48
CA ALA A 116 5.77 2.69 20.80
C ALA A 116 4.54 1.75 20.88
N LEU A 117 3.57 1.89 19.98
CA LEU A 117 2.36 1.06 19.90
C LEU A 117 2.34 0.15 18.68
N VAL A 118 3.48 -0.01 17.99
CA VAL A 118 3.55 -0.69 16.69
C VAL A 118 3.03 -2.13 16.75
N GLU A 119 3.34 -2.88 17.81
CA GLU A 119 2.86 -4.27 17.96
C GLU A 119 1.33 -4.37 18.11
N HIS A 120 0.69 -3.34 18.64
CA HIS A 120 -0.77 -3.30 18.78
C HIS A 120 -1.44 -2.80 17.50
N VAL A 121 -0.85 -1.80 16.84
CA VAL A 121 -1.42 -1.19 15.63
C VAL A 121 -1.10 -2.03 14.39
N PHE A 122 0.06 -2.66 14.33
CA PHE A 122 0.59 -3.50 13.25
C PHE A 122 1.08 -4.85 13.82
N PRO A 123 0.19 -5.68 14.39
CA PRO A 123 0.56 -6.98 14.92
C PRO A 123 1.20 -7.85 13.85
N LEU A 124 2.23 -8.59 14.26
CA LEU A 124 2.93 -9.55 13.43
C LEU A 124 1.94 -10.62 12.92
N ARG A 125 1.91 -10.83 11.60
CA ARG A 125 1.15 -11.91 10.96
C ARG A 125 1.94 -13.23 11.09
N GLY A 126 2.08 -13.73 12.32
CA GLY A 126 2.59 -15.07 12.63
C GLY A 126 3.98 -15.10 13.27
N SER A 127 4.02 -15.43 14.57
CA SER A 127 5.20 -15.98 15.26
C SER A 127 5.27 -17.49 14.99
N GLN A 128 5.83 -17.90 13.86
CA GLN A 128 6.29 -19.29 13.68
C GLN A 128 7.52 -19.30 12.78
N HIS A 129 8.57 -19.98 13.22
CA HIS A 129 9.80 -20.29 12.49
C HIS A 129 9.59 -21.24 11.28
N SER A 130 8.56 -21.01 10.47
CA SER A 130 8.35 -21.67 9.17
C SER A 130 7.95 -20.61 8.15
N ALA A 131 8.84 -19.65 7.93
CA ALA A 131 8.78 -18.66 6.86
C ALA A 131 9.06 -19.32 5.51
N THR A 132 8.26 -20.30 5.11
CA THR A 132 8.27 -20.72 3.71
C THR A 132 7.26 -19.89 2.94
N PHE A 133 5.96 -19.84 3.25
CA PHE A 133 5.05 -18.85 2.63
C PHE A 133 3.77 -18.63 3.47
N SER A 134 3.41 -17.37 3.77
CA SER A 134 2.10 -17.05 4.37
C SER A 134 0.92 -17.32 3.43
N CYS A 135 1.21 -17.42 2.13
CA CYS A 135 0.30 -17.79 1.04
C CYS A 135 1.11 -18.63 0.03
N PRO A 136 1.30 -19.94 0.25
CA PRO A 136 2.13 -20.79 -0.62
C PRO A 136 1.69 -20.80 -2.09
N GLU A 137 0.41 -20.55 -2.35
CA GLU A 137 -0.17 -20.40 -3.69
C GLU A 137 0.36 -19.17 -4.45
N PHE A 138 0.80 -18.12 -3.74
CA PHE A 138 1.39 -16.91 -4.33
C PHE A 138 2.92 -16.86 -4.22
N SER A 139 3.55 -18.00 -3.90
CA SER A 139 5.02 -18.09 -3.95
C SER A 139 5.53 -17.87 -5.37
N SER A 140 6.77 -17.36 -5.51
CA SER A 140 7.43 -17.25 -6.82
C SER A 140 7.54 -18.59 -7.54
N PHE A 141 7.52 -19.71 -6.81
CA PHE A 141 7.54 -21.05 -7.36
C PHE A 141 6.16 -21.50 -7.87
N CYS A 142 5.09 -21.27 -7.11
CA CYS A 142 3.75 -21.78 -7.43
C CYS A 142 2.99 -20.88 -8.40
N HIS A 143 3.04 -19.56 -8.22
CA HIS A 143 2.13 -18.63 -8.89
C HIS A 143 2.43 -18.46 -10.38
N TRP A 144 3.70 -18.51 -10.75
CA TRP A 144 4.15 -18.26 -12.13
C TRP A 144 4.32 -19.53 -12.96
N ARG A 145 4.12 -20.71 -12.38
CA ARG A 145 4.21 -21.98 -13.12
C ARG A 145 2.95 -22.22 -13.93
N GLN A 146 3.15 -22.75 -15.14
CA GLN A 146 2.04 -23.30 -15.92
C GLN A 146 1.48 -24.55 -15.21
N PRO A 147 0.15 -24.76 -15.23
CA PRO A 147 -0.46 -26.00 -14.75
C PRO A 147 0.18 -27.22 -15.43
N ILE A 148 0.36 -28.30 -14.67
CA ILE A 148 0.81 -29.57 -15.25
C ILE A 148 -0.30 -30.06 -16.18
N GLY A 149 0.05 -30.37 -17.44
CA GLY A 149 -0.91 -30.89 -18.41
C GLY A 149 -1.51 -32.22 -17.95
N GLU A 150 -2.76 -32.48 -18.34
CA GLU A 150 -3.42 -33.74 -18.06
C GLU A 150 -2.67 -34.90 -18.75
N VAL A 151 -2.35 -35.94 -17.98
CA VAL A 151 -1.75 -37.16 -18.50
C VAL A 151 -2.86 -37.95 -19.18
N CYS A 152 -2.81 -38.06 -20.51
CA CYS A 152 -3.67 -38.97 -21.26
C CYS A 152 -3.21 -40.40 -20.95
N LEU A 153 -3.89 -41.07 -20.03
CA LEU A 153 -3.75 -42.51 -19.82
C LEU A 153 -4.50 -43.19 -20.96
N GLU A 154 -3.81 -43.47 -22.07
CA GLU A 154 -4.37 -44.41 -23.04
C GLU A 154 -4.40 -45.79 -22.37
N GLU A 155 -5.61 -46.32 -22.17
CA GLU A 155 -5.80 -47.71 -21.78
C GLU A 155 -5.25 -48.61 -22.90
N PRO A 156 -4.31 -49.52 -22.60
CA PRO A 156 -3.83 -50.46 -23.61
C PRO A 156 -4.94 -51.48 -23.93
N LEU A 157 -5.17 -51.68 -25.23
CA LEU A 157 -6.09 -52.67 -25.82
C LEU A 157 -5.79 -54.10 -25.40
#